data_AF-A0A7S4RP81-F1
#
_entry.id   AF-A0A7S4RP81-F1
#
_cell.length_a   1.000
_cell.length_b   1.000
_cell.length_c   1.000
_cell.angle_alpha   90.00
_cell.angle_beta   90.00
_cell.angle_gamma   90.00
#
_symmetry.space_group_name_H-M   'P 1'
#
loop_
_entity.id
_entity.type
_entity.pdbx_description
1 polymer ?
#
loop_
_entity_poly.entity_id
_entity_poly.type
_entity_poly.pdbx_seq_one_letter_code
_entity_poly.pdbx_strand_id
1 'polypeptide(L)'
;MKPFFLILTLNVSLLAAWTALARIEYRVIISGNSVDQFGRNDTFIGICTPTNRLASKVSEIFLLSINLLVVLLTSYYAYHSRKASTQYNESHYIAISVYIIFQLSLFLAMVYGFYFASLNPTLIFYIFAIVVLSLSLGILIPLFVPKVIALQDERRKDIEKEKKKAERLKRLQRYDELRAMEGEGDDKNINRVTEKTASVDSISNTEMTSIDDCVGSQIIILSERESNKLLKSELSTVMKENKQLSESMKSAKDSLKINVSSESKT
;
A
#
# COMPACT_ATOMS: atom_id res chain seq x y z
N MET A 1 22.21 6.19 3.05
CA MET A 1 21.99 5.80 1.64
C MET A 1 23.27 5.54 0.83
N LYS A 2 24.41 6.17 1.14
CA LYS A 2 25.71 5.94 0.47
C LYS A 2 26.09 4.46 0.18
N PRO A 3 25.94 3.50 1.11
CA PRO A 3 26.32 2.10 0.84
C PRO A 3 25.46 1.43 -0.24
N PHE A 4 24.18 1.81 -0.34
CA PHE A 4 23.27 1.27 -1.36
C PHE A 4 23.74 1.65 -2.78
N PHE A 5 24.07 2.94 -2.98
CA PHE A 5 24.56 3.40 -4.28
C PHE A 5 25.90 2.77 -4.67
N LEU A 6 26.78 2.53 -3.71
CA LEU A 6 28.05 1.86 -3.96
C LEU A 6 27.82 0.43 -4.47
N ILE A 7 26.99 -0.36 -3.78
CA ILE A 7 26.66 -1.73 -4.17
C ILE A 7 25.93 -1.77 -5.52
N LEU A 8 24.99 -0.86 -5.75
CA LEU A 8 24.25 -0.76 -7.00
C LEU A 8 25.19 -0.43 -8.17
N THR A 9 26.03 0.58 -8.01
CA THR A 9 27.00 1.00 -9.04
C THR A 9 27.98 -0.13 -9.35
N LEU A 10 28.46 -0.84 -8.33
CA LEU A 10 29.32 -2.00 -8.51
C LEU A 10 28.63 -3.09 -9.32
N ASN A 11 27.38 -3.45 -8.99
CA ASN A 11 26.61 -4.46 -9.74
C ASN A 11 26.36 -4.04 -11.19
N VAL A 12 25.97 -2.79 -11.43
CA VAL A 12 25.75 -2.26 -12.79
C VAL A 12 27.04 -2.26 -13.60
N SER A 13 28.15 -1.82 -13.00
CA SER A 13 29.46 -1.80 -13.67
C SER A 13 29.96 -3.20 -14.00
N LEU A 14 29.78 -4.17 -13.10
CA LEU A 14 30.14 -5.57 -13.32
C LEU A 14 29.30 -6.17 -14.46
N LEU A 15 28.00 -5.92 -14.46
CA LEU A 15 27.10 -6.38 -15.51
C LEU A 15 27.45 -5.75 -16.86
N ALA A 16 27.79 -4.46 -16.88
CA ALA A 16 28.22 -3.75 -18.09
C ALA A 16 29.57 -4.27 -18.62
N ALA A 17 30.54 -4.55 -17.74
CA ALA A 17 31.80 -5.15 -18.14
C ALA A 17 31.59 -6.56 -18.72
N TRP A 18 30.71 -7.35 -18.12
CA TRP A 18 30.35 -8.67 -18.64
C TRP A 18 29.70 -8.60 -20.01
N THR A 19 28.70 -7.73 -20.21
CA THR A 19 28.03 -7.57 -21.51
C THR A 19 28.97 -7.08 -22.60
N ALA A 20 29.99 -6.28 -22.24
CA ALA A 20 31.03 -5.85 -23.16
C ALA A 20 32.00 -6.99 -23.54
N LEU A 21 32.43 -7.83 -22.58
CA LEU A 21 33.39 -8.92 -22.81
C LEU A 21 32.77 -10.16 -23.47
N ALA A 22 31.51 -10.45 -23.16
CA ALA A 22 30.78 -11.63 -23.63
C ALA A 22 29.55 -11.19 -24.43
N ARG A 23 29.78 -10.62 -25.61
CA ARG A 23 28.69 -10.19 -26.50
C ARG A 23 27.79 -11.39 -26.82
N ILE A 24 26.50 -11.21 -26.55
CA ILE A 24 25.44 -12.18 -26.84
C ILE A 24 25.06 -12.03 -28.31
N GLU A 25 25.11 -13.13 -29.06
CA GLU A 25 24.66 -13.19 -30.45
C GLU A 25 23.39 -14.03 -30.55
N TYR A 26 22.43 -13.51 -31.30
CA TYR A 26 21.25 -14.27 -31.70
C TYR A 26 21.64 -15.29 -32.78
N ARG A 27 21.39 -16.56 -32.52
CA ARG A 27 21.63 -17.67 -33.46
C ARG A 27 20.37 -18.51 -33.57
N VAL A 28 20.03 -18.88 -34.80
CA VAL A 28 18.93 -19.81 -35.06
C VAL A 28 19.54 -21.20 -35.18
N ILE A 29 19.10 -22.13 -34.34
CA ILE A 29 19.42 -23.54 -34.45
C ILE A 29 18.21 -24.28 -35.02
N ILE A 30 18.49 -25.23 -35.90
CA ILE A 30 17.50 -26.16 -36.42
C ILE A 30 17.38 -27.26 -35.37
N SER A 31 16.20 -27.40 -34.77
CA SER A 31 15.99 -28.28 -33.62
C SER A 31 14.92 -29.31 -33.93
N GLY A 32 15.30 -30.37 -34.63
CA GLY A 32 14.42 -31.50 -34.90
C GLY A 32 14.91 -32.34 -36.07
N ASN A 33 14.53 -33.62 -36.06
CA ASN A 33 14.56 -34.48 -37.25
C ASN A 33 13.19 -34.47 -37.96
N SER A 34 12.26 -33.61 -37.53
CA SER A 34 10.99 -33.42 -38.22
C SER A 34 11.22 -32.62 -39.48
N VAL A 35 10.95 -33.30 -40.59
CA VAL A 35 11.04 -32.73 -41.92
C VAL A 35 9.61 -32.56 -42.41
N ASP A 36 9.28 -31.38 -42.92
CA ASP A 36 7.99 -31.12 -43.54
C ASP A 36 7.80 -32.02 -44.78
N GLN A 37 6.58 -32.04 -45.31
CA GLN A 37 6.26 -32.80 -46.53
C GLN A 37 7.07 -32.40 -47.77
N PHE A 38 7.84 -31.31 -47.70
CA PHE A 38 8.69 -30.78 -48.76
C PHE A 38 10.18 -31.04 -48.52
N GLY A 39 10.56 -31.82 -47.50
CA GLY A 39 11.97 -32.10 -47.25
C GLY A 39 12.72 -30.99 -46.48
N ARG A 40 12.02 -30.01 -45.90
CA ARG A 40 12.60 -28.88 -45.16
C ARG A 40 12.38 -29.05 -43.66
N ASN A 41 13.32 -28.58 -42.85
CA ASN A 41 13.15 -28.61 -41.40
C ASN A 41 12.04 -27.65 -40.97
N ASP A 42 11.09 -28.13 -40.16
CA ASP A 42 9.89 -27.40 -39.75
C ASP A 42 10.09 -26.58 -38.47
N THR A 43 11.18 -26.82 -37.74
CA THR A 43 11.40 -26.33 -36.38
C THR A 43 12.68 -25.51 -36.27
N PHE A 44 12.50 -24.19 -36.13
CA PHE A 44 13.58 -23.23 -35.90
C PHE A 44 13.48 -22.70 -34.46
N ILE A 45 14.57 -22.83 -33.69
CA ILE A 45 14.66 -22.26 -32.35
C ILE A 45 15.71 -21.14 -32.36
N GLY A 46 15.27 -19.94 -32.00
CA GLY A 46 16.14 -18.80 -31.77
C GLY A 46 16.76 -18.87 -30.38
N ILE A 47 18.08 -18.92 -30.29
CA ILE A 47 18.83 -18.90 -29.04
C ILE A 47 19.85 -17.77 -29.01
N CYS A 48 20.01 -17.16 -27.84
CA CYS A 48 21.05 -16.20 -27.58
C CYS A 48 22.25 -16.92 -27.00
N THR A 49 23.36 -16.95 -27.74
CA THR A 49 24.59 -17.64 -27.33
C THR A 49 25.77 -16.67 -27.24
N PRO A 50 26.64 -16.81 -26.24
CA PRO A 50 27.85 -16.00 -26.16
C PRO A 50 28.84 -16.43 -27.25
N THR A 51 29.50 -15.46 -27.88
CA THR A 51 30.60 -15.70 -28.84
C THR A 51 31.73 -16.51 -28.22
N ASN A 52 32.17 -16.11 -27.02
CA ASN A 52 33.24 -16.78 -26.27
C ASN A 52 32.66 -17.61 -25.13
N ARG A 53 32.45 -18.93 -25.37
CA ARG A 53 31.87 -19.84 -24.37
C ARG A 53 32.63 -19.86 -23.05
N LEU A 54 33.97 -19.92 -23.11
CA LEU A 54 34.80 -19.99 -21.90
C LEU A 54 34.74 -18.68 -21.10
N ALA A 55 34.89 -17.53 -21.76
CA ALA A 55 34.78 -16.22 -21.11
C ALA A 55 33.39 -15.99 -20.50
N SER A 56 32.33 -16.41 -21.20
CA SER A 56 30.97 -16.32 -20.69
C SER A 56 30.76 -17.20 -19.46
N LYS A 57 31.28 -18.43 -19.45
CA LYS A 57 31.14 -19.34 -18.31
C LYS A 57 31.91 -18.86 -17.08
N VAL A 58 33.14 -18.37 -17.26
CA VAL A 58 33.92 -17.77 -16.16
C VAL A 58 33.20 -16.55 -15.58
N SER A 59 32.67 -15.67 -16.44
CA SER A 59 31.96 -14.48 -16.00
C SER A 59 30.63 -14.81 -15.31
N GLU A 60 29.88 -15.80 -15.82
CA GLU A 60 28.65 -16.31 -15.20
C GLU A 60 28.93 -16.83 -13.78
N ILE A 61 29.97 -17.66 -13.60
CA ILE A 61 30.37 -18.21 -12.30
C ILE A 61 30.81 -17.11 -11.34
N PHE A 62 31.60 -16.14 -11.83
CA PHE A 62 32.08 -15.02 -11.03
C PHE A 62 30.92 -14.13 -10.55
N LEU A 63 29.99 -13.78 -11.44
CA LEU A 63 28.81 -12.97 -11.13
C LEU A 63 27.88 -13.71 -10.16
N LEU A 64 27.67 -15.02 -10.35
CA LEU A 64 26.90 -15.85 -9.44
C LEU A 64 27.53 -15.88 -8.05
N SER A 65 28.85 -16.02 -7.96
CA SER A 65 29.59 -16.08 -6.70
C SER A 65 29.50 -14.76 -5.92
N ILE A 66 29.62 -13.61 -6.60
CA ILE A 66 29.46 -12.29 -5.98
C ILE A 66 28.03 -12.11 -5.46
N ASN A 67 27.02 -12.44 -6.26
CA ASN A 67 25.62 -12.31 -5.83
C ASN A 67 25.32 -13.24 -4.64
N LEU A 68 25.82 -14.47 -4.67
CA LEU A 68 25.66 -15.40 -3.57
C LEU A 68 26.31 -14.86 -2.28
N LEU A 69 27.53 -14.30 -2.38
CA LEU A 69 28.21 -13.68 -1.25
C LEU A 69 27.40 -12.51 -0.67
N VAL A 70 26.82 -11.67 -1.54
CA VAL A 70 25.95 -10.55 -1.11
C VAL A 70 24.72 -11.08 -0.38
N VAL A 71 24.06 -12.11 -0.89
CA VAL A 71 22.89 -12.72 -0.24
C VAL A 71 23.28 -13.34 1.11
N LEU A 72 24.42 -14.02 1.21
CA LEU A 72 24.92 -14.59 2.47
C LEU A 72 25.24 -13.50 3.50
N LEU A 73 25.95 -12.45 3.10
CA LEU A 73 26.23 -11.30 3.98
C LEU A 73 24.95 -10.61 4.43
N THR A 74 24.00 -10.40 3.50
CA THR A 74 22.70 -9.80 3.83
C THR A 74 21.91 -10.67 4.80
N SER A 75 21.94 -11.99 4.62
CA SER A 75 21.30 -12.93 5.53
C SER A 75 21.95 -12.93 6.91
N TYR A 76 23.28 -12.84 6.98
CA TYR A 76 24.02 -12.70 8.23
C TYR A 76 23.65 -11.41 8.97
N TYR A 77 23.65 -10.27 8.29
CA TYR A 77 23.26 -8.99 8.90
C TYR A 77 21.79 -8.97 9.28
N ALA A 78 20.91 -9.53 8.47
CA ALA A 78 19.49 -9.69 8.80
C ALA A 78 19.31 -10.51 10.07
N TYR A 79 20.02 -11.63 10.21
CA TYR A 79 20.00 -12.44 11.43
C TYR A 79 20.49 -11.67 12.66
N HIS A 80 21.60 -10.94 12.53
CA HIS A 80 22.13 -10.12 13.63
C HIS A 80 21.17 -9.00 14.04
N SER A 81 20.54 -8.34 13.06
CA SER A 81 19.60 -7.24 13.27
C SER A 81 18.32 -7.65 14.01
N ARG A 82 17.97 -8.94 14.04
CA ARG A 82 16.80 -9.44 14.79
C ARG A 82 16.88 -9.15 16.30
N LYS A 83 18.08 -8.97 16.84
CA LYS A 83 18.26 -8.66 18.27
C LYS A 83 18.04 -7.18 18.59
N ALA A 84 17.98 -6.30 17.59
CA ALA A 84 17.69 -4.90 17.80
C ALA A 84 16.19 -4.72 18.07
N SER A 85 15.82 -4.42 19.32
CA SER A 85 14.45 -4.08 19.71
C SER A 85 14.09 -2.71 19.13
N THR A 86 13.57 -2.71 17.91
CA THR A 86 12.97 -1.52 17.31
C THR A 86 11.48 -1.46 17.70
N GLN A 87 10.94 -0.26 17.90
CA GLN A 87 9.53 -0.07 18.30
C GLN A 87 8.50 -0.70 17.35
N TYR A 88 8.90 -1.09 16.13
CA TYR A 88 7.99 -1.52 15.08
C TYR A 88 8.12 -2.99 14.62
N ASN A 89 8.96 -3.84 15.26
CA ASN A 89 9.21 -5.22 14.81
C ASN A 89 9.53 -5.35 13.29
N GLU A 90 9.91 -4.25 12.63
CA GLU A 90 10.07 -4.16 11.19
C GLU A 90 11.26 -5.02 10.72
N SER A 91 12.32 -5.04 11.54
CA SER A 91 13.50 -5.88 11.33
C SER A 91 13.16 -7.37 11.23
N HIS A 92 12.11 -7.83 11.91
CA HIS A 92 11.67 -9.22 11.84
C HIS A 92 11.09 -9.57 10.47
N TYR A 93 10.21 -8.72 9.93
CA TYR A 93 9.61 -8.91 8.60
C TYR A 93 10.65 -8.80 7.48
N ILE A 94 11.59 -7.85 7.59
CA ILE A 94 12.72 -7.75 6.65
C ILE A 94 13.55 -9.04 6.68
N ALA A 95 13.85 -9.57 7.86
CA ALA A 95 14.61 -10.80 7.97
C ALA A 95 13.86 -12.03 7.40
N ILE A 96 12.53 -12.06 7.51
CA ILE A 96 11.71 -13.08 6.84
C ILE A 96 11.83 -12.94 5.30
N SER A 97 11.69 -11.73 4.76
CA SER A 97 11.84 -11.50 3.31
C SER A 97 13.23 -11.89 2.80
N VAL A 98 14.30 -11.55 3.52
CA VAL A 98 15.68 -11.95 3.17
C VAL A 98 15.82 -13.48 3.18
N TYR A 99 15.20 -14.16 4.15
CA TYR A 99 15.21 -15.62 4.21
C TYR A 99 14.48 -16.26 3.04
N ILE A 100 13.32 -15.72 2.64
CA ILE A 100 12.59 -16.17 1.44
C ILE A 100 13.44 -15.99 0.18
N ILE A 101 14.11 -14.84 0.03
CA ILE A 101 15.03 -14.58 -1.09
C ILE A 101 16.14 -15.62 -1.12
N PHE A 102 16.77 -15.91 0.03
CA PHE A 102 17.83 -16.89 0.12
C PHE A 102 17.37 -18.29 -0.28
N GLN A 103 16.22 -18.76 0.25
CA GLN A 103 15.66 -20.07 -0.09
C GLN A 103 15.33 -20.19 -1.58
N LEU A 104 14.66 -19.18 -2.15
CA LEU A 104 14.32 -19.16 -3.57
C LEU A 104 15.57 -19.10 -4.46
N SER A 105 16.60 -18.36 -4.04
CA SER A 105 17.88 -18.29 -4.77
C SER A 105 18.60 -19.64 -4.80
N LEU A 106 18.62 -20.36 -3.67
CA LEU A 106 19.17 -21.72 -3.60
C LEU A 106 18.37 -22.71 -4.46
N PHE A 107 17.04 -22.63 -4.40
CA PHE A 107 16.17 -23.45 -5.23
C PHE A 107 16.43 -23.20 -6.72
N LEU A 108 16.56 -21.93 -7.13
CA LEU A 108 16.84 -21.57 -8.52
C LEU A 108 18.22 -22.07 -8.97
N ALA A 109 19.23 -21.93 -8.12
CA ALA A 109 20.58 -22.45 -8.41
C ALA A 109 20.56 -23.98 -8.58
N MET A 110 19.80 -24.70 -7.75
CA MET A 110 19.62 -26.15 -7.87
C MET A 110 18.89 -26.53 -9.16
N VAL A 111 17.75 -25.89 -9.46
CA VAL A 111 16.97 -26.19 -10.66
C VAL A 111 17.78 -25.91 -11.94
N TYR A 112 18.46 -24.76 -11.98
CA TYR A 112 19.31 -24.40 -13.11
C TYR A 112 20.52 -25.33 -13.26
N GLY A 113 21.17 -25.70 -12.15
CA GLY A 113 22.34 -26.58 -12.19
C GLY A 113 22.03 -28.01 -12.65
N PHE A 114 20.93 -28.60 -12.17
CA PHE A 114 20.62 -30.01 -12.41
C PHE A 114 19.74 -30.24 -13.64
N TYR A 115 18.79 -29.35 -13.93
CA TYR A 115 17.72 -29.64 -14.89
C TYR A 115 17.78 -28.81 -16.18
N PHE A 116 18.63 -27.77 -16.25
CA PHE A 116 18.65 -26.88 -17.41
C PHE A 116 18.98 -27.61 -18.73
N ALA A 117 19.80 -28.66 -18.71
CA ALA A 117 20.20 -29.39 -19.91
C ALA A 117 19.09 -30.30 -20.49
N SER A 118 18.07 -30.66 -19.71
CA SER A 118 17.07 -31.67 -20.09
C SER A 118 15.64 -31.12 -20.24
N LEU A 119 15.40 -29.86 -19.90
CA LEU A 119 14.06 -29.28 -19.90
C LEU A 119 13.66 -28.64 -21.23
N ASN A 120 12.39 -28.76 -21.57
CA ASN A 120 11.78 -28.01 -22.67
C ASN A 120 11.86 -26.49 -22.39
N PRO A 121 12.20 -25.66 -23.39
CA PRO A 121 12.39 -24.21 -23.20
C PRO A 121 11.13 -23.52 -22.67
N THR A 122 9.96 -24.00 -23.07
CA THR A 122 8.65 -23.53 -22.57
C THR A 122 8.52 -23.73 -21.07
N LEU A 123 8.92 -24.91 -20.56
CA LEU A 123 8.83 -25.24 -19.14
C LEU A 123 9.82 -24.40 -18.32
N ILE A 124 11.03 -24.20 -18.86
CA ILE A 124 12.03 -23.31 -18.25
C ILE A 124 11.46 -21.91 -18.06
N PHE A 125 10.82 -21.34 -19.09
CA PHE A 125 10.20 -20.02 -19.01
C PHE A 125 9.13 -19.95 -17.91
N TYR A 126 8.23 -20.93 -17.82
CA TYR A 126 7.22 -20.98 -16.77
C TYR A 126 7.81 -21.07 -15.37
N ILE A 127 8.84 -21.89 -15.17
CA ILE A 127 9.52 -22.01 -13.87
C ILE A 127 10.12 -20.66 -13.46
N PHE A 128 10.84 -19.98 -14.37
CA PHE A 128 11.39 -18.66 -14.08
C PHE A 128 10.30 -17.62 -13.75
N ALA A 129 9.21 -17.60 -14.51
CA ALA A 129 8.10 -16.67 -14.27
C ALA A 129 7.47 -16.89 -12.88
N ILE A 130 7.24 -18.15 -12.49
CA ILE A 130 6.67 -18.49 -11.17
C ILE A 130 7.65 -18.13 -10.05
N VAL A 131 8.94 -18.39 -10.22
CA VAL A 131 9.96 -18.03 -9.22
C VAL A 131 10.05 -16.52 -9.04
N VAL A 132 10.09 -15.74 -10.13
CA VAL A 132 10.13 -14.26 -10.07
C VAL A 132 8.86 -13.71 -9.43
N LEU A 133 7.69 -14.23 -9.81
CA LEU A 133 6.43 -13.85 -9.19
C LEU A 133 6.42 -14.16 -7.69
N SER A 134 6.85 -15.36 -7.30
CA SER A 134 6.92 -15.78 -5.89
C SER A 134 7.89 -14.93 -5.08
N LEU A 135 9.05 -14.57 -5.66
CA LEU A 135 10.02 -13.69 -5.04
C LEU A 135 9.43 -12.29 -4.81
N SER A 136 8.73 -11.74 -5.82
CA SER A 136 8.10 -10.43 -5.70
C SER A 136 7.01 -10.42 -4.62
N LEU A 137 6.11 -11.40 -4.61
CA LEU A 137 5.06 -11.53 -3.60
C LEU A 137 5.65 -11.79 -2.20
N GLY A 138 6.68 -12.63 -2.11
CA GLY A 138 7.36 -12.96 -0.85
C GLY A 138 8.10 -11.77 -0.22
N ILE A 139 8.43 -10.74 -1.01
CA ILE A 139 9.00 -9.49 -0.50
C ILE A 139 7.89 -8.49 -0.16
N LEU A 140 6.92 -8.30 -1.06
CA LEU A 140 5.86 -7.30 -0.88
C LEU A 140 4.95 -7.64 0.31
N ILE A 141 4.53 -8.89 0.45
CA ILE A 141 3.54 -9.27 1.47
C ILE A 141 4.08 -9.02 2.89
N PRO A 142 5.26 -9.53 3.30
CA PRO A 142 5.75 -9.31 4.66
C PRO A 142 6.10 -7.85 4.95
N LEU A 143 6.47 -7.05 3.94
CA LEU A 143 6.78 -5.62 4.13
C LEU A 143 5.52 -4.76 4.26
N PHE A 144 4.53 -4.96 3.40
CA PHE A 144 3.37 -4.06 3.32
C PHE A 144 2.21 -4.49 4.22
N VAL A 145 1.95 -5.79 4.39
CA VAL A 145 0.82 -6.27 5.21
C VAL A 145 0.86 -5.75 6.65
N PRO A 146 1.95 -5.89 7.43
CA PRO A 146 1.95 -5.41 8.81
C PRO A 146 1.78 -3.90 8.89
N LYS A 147 2.30 -3.15 7.92
CA LYS A 147 2.16 -1.70 7.84
C LYS A 147 0.72 -1.29 7.59
N VAL A 148 0.01 -1.98 6.69
CA VAL A 148 -1.41 -1.73 6.41
C VAL A 148 -2.26 -2.04 7.65
N ILE A 149 -2.00 -3.15 8.35
CA ILE A 149 -2.72 -3.51 9.58
C ILE A 149 -2.48 -2.47 10.68
N ALA A 150 -1.23 -2.08 10.91
CA ALA A 150 -0.89 -1.06 11.91
C ALA A 150 -1.57 0.29 11.62
N LEU A 151 -1.57 0.72 10.36
CA LEU A 151 -2.27 1.94 9.93
C LEU A 151 -3.78 1.85 10.12
N GLN A 152 -4.38 0.69 9.86
CA GLN A 152 -5.81 0.47 10.09
C GLN A 152 -6.16 0.51 11.58
N ASP A 153 -5.32 -0.05 12.44
CA ASP A 153 -5.52 -0.05 13.89
C ASP A 153 -5.40 1.35 14.49
N GLU A 154 -4.43 2.16 14.03
CA GLU A 154 -4.32 3.57 14.41
C GLU A 154 -5.56 4.36 13.99
N ARG A 155 -5.99 4.19 12.72
CA ARG A 155 -7.22 4.81 12.20
C ARG A 155 -8.45 4.43 13.02
N ARG A 156 -8.57 3.17 13.47
CA ARG A 156 -9.67 2.72 14.34
C ARG A 156 -9.65 3.40 15.70
N LYS A 157 -8.47 3.53 16.33
CA LYS A 157 -8.32 4.20 17.63
C LYS A 157 -8.70 5.67 17.57
N ASP A 158 -8.35 6.36 16.49
CA ASP A 158 -8.70 7.77 16.33
C ASP A 158 -10.20 7.98 16.12
N ILE A 159 -10.84 7.12 15.32
CA ILE A 159 -12.31 7.13 15.18
C ILE A 159 -12.99 6.89 16.54
N GLU A 160 -12.47 5.98 17.36
CA GLU A 160 -13.04 5.72 18.69
C GLU A 160 -12.87 6.90 19.65
N LYS A 161 -11.71 7.56 19.65
CA LYS A 161 -11.48 8.79 20.43
C LYS A 161 -12.43 9.90 20.03
N GLU A 162 -12.63 10.11 18.73
CA GLU A 162 -13.56 11.12 18.22
C GLU A 162 -15.02 10.81 18.59
N LYS A 163 -15.44 9.54 18.53
CA LYS A 163 -16.75 9.11 19.03
C LYS A 163 -16.94 9.40 20.51
N LYS A 164 -15.96 9.07 21.35
CA LYS A 164 -16.00 9.35 22.80
C LYS A 164 -16.07 10.86 23.10
N LYS A 165 -15.33 11.68 22.35
CA LYS A 165 -15.41 13.15 22.46
C LYS A 165 -16.80 13.67 22.05
N ALA A 166 -17.35 13.19 20.94
CA ALA A 166 -18.69 13.58 20.48
C ALA A 166 -19.77 13.18 21.48
N GLU A 167 -19.66 12.01 22.11
CA GLU A 167 -20.58 11.58 23.19
C GLU A 167 -20.46 12.46 24.43
N ARG A 168 -19.25 12.81 24.86
CA ARG A 168 -19.03 13.75 25.98
C ARG A 168 -19.64 15.12 25.69
N LEU A 169 -19.45 15.63 24.47
CA LEU A 169 -20.03 16.90 24.05
C LEU A 169 -21.56 16.88 24.08
N LYS A 170 -22.18 15.79 23.59
CA LYS A 170 -23.65 15.61 23.67
C LYS A 170 -24.17 15.55 25.11
N ARG A 171 -23.40 14.97 26.03
CA ARG A 171 -23.77 14.96 27.46
C ARG A 171 -23.73 16.37 28.04
N LEU A 172 -22.69 17.14 27.74
CA LEU A 172 -22.56 18.53 28.18
C LEU A 172 -23.73 19.38 27.66
N GLN A 173 -24.04 19.27 26.37
CA GLN A 173 -25.20 19.97 25.78
C GLN A 173 -26.52 19.66 26.50
N ARG A 174 -26.76 18.39 26.86
CA ARG A 174 -27.95 18.00 27.63
C ARG A 174 -27.98 18.61 29.04
N TYR A 175 -26.82 18.74 29.70
CA TYR A 175 -26.75 19.40 31.00
C TYR A 175 -27.07 20.90 30.88
N ASP A 176 -26.61 21.57 29.83
CA ASP A 176 -26.92 22.99 29.58
C ASP A 176 -28.41 23.21 29.29
N GLU A 177 -29.03 22.31 28.51
CA GLU A 177 -30.48 22.33 28.26
C GLU A 177 -31.30 22.15 29.56
N LEU A 178 -30.92 21.21 30.41
CA LEU A 178 -31.59 21.01 31.71
C LEU A 178 -31.45 22.24 32.62
N ARG A 179 -30.28 22.88 32.64
CA ARG A 179 -30.04 24.10 33.43
C ARG A 179 -30.85 25.28 32.92
N ALA A 180 -31.05 25.40 31.61
CA ALA A 180 -31.91 26.43 31.03
C ALA A 180 -33.37 26.27 31.45
N MET A 181 -33.85 25.02 31.62
CA MET A 181 -35.22 24.74 32.08
C MET A 181 -35.44 25.05 33.57
N GLU A 182 -34.42 24.93 34.43
CA GLU A 182 -34.54 25.29 35.86
C GLU A 182 -34.53 26.82 36.11
N GLY A 183 -33.96 27.61 35.19
CA GLY A 183 -33.79 29.06 35.36
C GLY A 183 -35.04 29.92 35.17
N GLU A 184 -36.13 29.37 34.61
CA GLU A 184 -37.33 30.16 34.25
C GLU A 184 -38.36 30.28 35.40
N GLY A 185 -37.98 29.87 36.62
CA GLY A 185 -38.90 29.69 37.75
C GLY A 185 -38.94 30.77 38.84
N ASP A 186 -38.00 31.72 38.94
CA ASP A 186 -37.93 32.62 40.12
C ASP A 186 -37.44 34.06 39.86
N ASP A 187 -37.76 34.62 38.69
CA ASP A 187 -37.46 36.01 38.33
C ASP A 187 -38.48 37.03 38.88
N LYS A 188 -38.88 36.88 40.15
CA LYS A 188 -39.69 37.91 40.85
C LYS A 188 -38.99 38.63 42.00
N ASN A 189 -37.70 38.38 42.30
CA ASN A 189 -37.10 39.08 43.45
C ASN A 189 -35.59 39.39 43.43
N ILE A 190 -34.90 39.45 42.28
CA ILE A 190 -33.46 39.74 42.23
C ILE A 190 -33.13 40.98 41.38
N ASN A 191 -33.79 42.09 41.70
CA ASN A 191 -33.27 43.43 41.39
C ASN A 191 -32.40 43.91 42.56
N ARG A 192 -31.16 43.41 42.74
CA ARG A 192 -30.14 44.20 43.47
C ARG A 192 -28.67 43.80 43.41
N VAL A 193 -28.30 42.62 42.91
CA VAL A 193 -26.89 42.21 43.02
C VAL A 193 -26.47 41.49 41.74
N THR A 194 -25.77 42.18 40.84
CA THR A 194 -24.60 41.68 40.11
C THR A 194 -24.15 42.67 39.02
N GLU A 195 -23.65 43.82 39.49
CA GLU A 195 -22.59 44.56 38.80
C GLU A 195 -21.27 44.07 39.42
N LYS A 196 -20.70 42.99 38.87
CA LYS A 196 -19.30 42.51 39.02
C LYS A 196 -19.22 41.00 38.78
N THR A 197 -18.87 40.61 37.55
CA THR A 197 -17.86 39.58 37.23
C THR A 197 -17.86 39.38 35.72
N ALA A 198 -17.36 40.39 35.01
CA ALA A 198 -16.87 40.26 33.64
C ALA A 198 -15.35 40.06 33.73
N SER A 199 -14.90 38.81 33.83
CA SER A 199 -13.50 38.40 33.57
C SER A 199 -13.35 36.91 33.90
N VAL A 200 -13.73 36.02 32.98
CA VAL A 200 -13.14 34.66 32.98
C VAL A 200 -12.68 34.39 31.56
N ASP A 201 -11.37 34.53 31.44
CA ASP A 201 -10.58 34.55 30.24
C ASP A 201 -10.60 33.23 29.45
N SER A 202 -10.50 33.45 28.15
CA SER A 202 -9.87 32.62 27.12
C SER A 202 -8.67 31.80 27.62
N ILE A 203 -8.84 30.49 27.85
CA ILE A 203 -7.78 29.48 28.01
C ILE A 203 -8.38 28.17 27.44
N SER A 204 -7.86 27.47 26.43
CA SER A 204 -6.50 27.28 25.98
C SER A 204 -6.47 26.87 24.50
N ASN A 205 -5.70 27.60 23.70
CA ASN A 205 -5.08 27.05 22.49
C ASN A 205 -3.97 26.10 22.98
N THR A 206 -4.26 24.81 23.10
CA THR A 206 -3.22 23.82 23.37
C THR A 206 -2.36 23.65 22.12
N GLU A 207 -1.09 24.02 22.29
CA GLU A 207 0.04 23.79 21.40
C GLU A 207 -0.04 22.45 20.65
N MET A 208 -0.10 22.56 19.33
CA MET A 208 0.25 21.48 18.42
C MET A 208 1.78 21.43 18.41
N THR A 209 2.37 20.62 19.28
CA THR A 209 3.81 20.40 19.35
C THR A 209 4.32 19.85 18.03
N SER A 210 5.42 20.47 17.59
CA SER A 210 6.17 20.13 16.39
C SER A 210 6.57 18.65 16.41
N ILE A 211 6.03 17.87 15.48
CA ILE A 211 6.60 16.61 15.04
C ILE A 211 7.38 16.96 13.77
N ASP A 212 8.58 17.50 13.98
CA ASP A 212 9.65 17.44 12.98
C ASP A 212 10.09 15.98 12.85
N ASP A 213 10.42 15.58 11.61
CA ASP A 213 10.88 14.24 11.18
C ASP A 213 9.82 13.21 10.76
N CYS A 214 8.97 13.56 9.78
CA CYS A 214 8.43 12.57 8.81
C CYS A 214 7.94 13.24 7.51
N VAL A 215 8.85 13.83 6.74
CA VAL A 215 8.58 14.51 5.45
C VAL A 215 7.92 13.59 4.40
N GLY A 216 7.99 12.26 4.55
CA GLY A 216 7.34 11.31 3.63
C GLY A 216 5.86 11.01 3.93
N SER A 217 5.39 11.17 5.16
CA SER A 217 4.02 10.76 5.55
C SER A 217 3.00 11.90 5.45
N GLN A 218 3.45 13.15 5.51
CA GLN A 218 2.57 14.32 5.50
C GLN A 218 1.91 14.57 4.13
N ILE A 219 2.59 14.21 3.03
CA ILE A 219 2.07 14.41 1.67
C ILE A 219 0.83 13.54 1.41
N ILE A 220 0.79 12.32 1.96
CA ILE A 220 -0.35 11.41 1.78
C ILE A 220 -1.54 11.85 2.64
N ILE A 221 -1.29 12.35 3.86
CA ILE A 221 -2.37 12.76 4.78
C ILE A 221 -3.04 14.07 4.33
N LEU A 222 -2.32 15.00 3.70
CA LEU A 222 -2.90 16.22 3.16
C LEU A 222 -3.86 15.93 2.00
N SER A 223 -3.51 14.99 1.12
CA SER A 223 -4.37 14.56 0.00
C SER A 223 -5.68 13.90 0.46
N GLU A 224 -5.63 13.05 1.50
CA GLU A 224 -6.84 12.40 2.03
C GLU A 224 -7.76 13.38 2.78
N ARG A 225 -7.20 14.45 3.38
CA ARG A 225 -7.99 15.49 4.06
C ARG A 225 -8.73 16.41 3.08
N GLU A 226 -8.12 16.75 1.95
CA GLU A 226 -8.81 17.48 0.87
C GLU A 226 -9.88 16.62 0.20
N SER A 227 -9.56 15.35 -0.09
CA SER A 227 -10.51 14.41 -0.69
C SER A 227 -11.75 14.20 0.19
N ASN A 228 -11.57 14.12 1.51
CA ASN A 228 -12.69 14.02 2.46
C ASN A 228 -13.52 15.30 2.56
N LYS A 229 -12.94 16.48 2.34
CA LYS A 229 -13.71 17.74 2.29
C LYS A 229 -14.57 17.78 1.03
N LEU A 230 -13.99 17.42 -0.11
CA LEU A 230 -14.70 17.36 -1.39
C LEU A 230 -15.85 16.36 -1.33
N LEU A 231 -15.59 15.15 -0.81
CA LEU A 231 -16.60 14.10 -0.66
C LEU A 231 -17.74 14.54 0.27
N LYS A 232 -17.44 15.25 1.37
CA LYS A 232 -18.47 15.78 2.27
C LYS A 232 -19.33 16.86 1.60
N SER A 233 -18.73 17.74 0.79
CA SER A 233 -19.51 18.75 0.06
C SER A 233 -20.43 18.11 -0.97
N GLU A 234 -19.97 17.11 -1.72
CA GLU A 234 -20.80 16.39 -2.69
C GLU A 234 -21.93 15.63 -2.00
N LEU A 235 -21.64 14.91 -0.92
CA LEU A 235 -22.66 14.18 -0.16
C LEU A 235 -23.76 15.10 0.38
N SER A 236 -23.39 16.31 0.83
CA SER A 236 -24.36 17.30 1.32
C SER A 236 -25.26 17.85 0.21
N THR A 237 -24.74 17.91 -1.02
CA THR A 237 -25.50 18.38 -2.20
C THR A 237 -26.50 17.32 -2.62
N VAL A 238 -26.07 16.06 -2.73
CA VAL A 238 -26.95 14.92 -3.04
C VAL A 238 -28.04 14.73 -1.99
N MET A 239 -27.74 14.94 -0.70
CA MET A 239 -28.77 14.89 0.35
C MET A 239 -29.84 15.99 0.20
N LYS A 240 -29.46 17.19 -0.24
CA LYS A 240 -30.42 18.28 -0.50
C LYS A 240 -31.31 17.96 -1.71
N GLU A 241 -30.73 17.44 -2.78
CA GLU A 241 -31.47 17.04 -3.98
C GLU A 241 -32.48 15.92 -3.69
N ASN A 242 -32.06 14.88 -2.96
CA ASN A 242 -32.97 13.80 -2.54
C ASN A 242 -34.10 14.29 -1.65
N LYS A 243 -33.84 15.27 -0.77
CA LYS A 243 -34.89 15.88 0.06
C LYS A 243 -35.90 16.65 -0.81
N GLN A 244 -35.42 17.44 -1.76
CA GLN A 244 -36.27 18.20 -2.68
C GLN A 244 -37.10 17.28 -3.59
N LEU A 245 -36.52 16.17 -4.06
CA LEU A 245 -37.23 15.15 -4.83
C LEU A 245 -38.34 14.48 -3.99
N SER A 246 -38.05 14.17 -2.72
CA SER A 246 -39.02 13.60 -1.79
C SER A 246 -40.22 14.53 -1.54
N GLU A 247 -39.97 15.83 -1.38
CA GLU A 247 -41.03 16.85 -1.23
C GLU A 247 -41.88 16.97 -2.51
N SER A 248 -41.23 16.92 -3.68
CA SER A 248 -41.92 16.97 -4.99
C SER A 248 -42.82 15.75 -5.22
N MET A 249 -42.35 14.55 -4.88
CA MET A 249 -43.15 13.33 -4.96
C MET A 249 -44.36 13.36 -4.01
N LYS A 250 -44.20 13.96 -2.83
CA LYS A 250 -45.31 14.13 -1.88
C LYS A 250 -46.39 15.07 -2.44
N SER A 251 -46.00 16.21 -3.00
CA SER A 251 -46.91 17.16 -3.65
C SER A 251 -47.65 16.56 -4.85
N ALA A 252 -46.97 15.78 -5.68
CA ALA A 252 -47.59 15.09 -6.82
C ALA A 252 -48.61 14.04 -6.38
N LYS A 253 -48.30 13.29 -5.31
CA LYS A 253 -49.20 12.30 -4.71
C LYS A 253 -50.48 12.93 -4.15
N ASP A 254 -50.35 14.08 -3.49
CA ASP A 254 -51.50 14.82 -2.95
C ASP A 254 -52.38 15.38 -4.09
N SER A 255 -51.77 15.83 -5.19
CA SER A 255 -52.51 16.30 -6.39
C SER A 255 -53.31 15.18 -7.08
N LEU A 256 -52.74 13.97 -7.19
CA LEU A 256 -53.45 12.81 -7.74
C LEU A 256 -54.64 12.39 -6.86
N LYS A 257 -54.50 12.49 -5.54
CA LYS A 257 -55.59 12.13 -4.60
C LYS A 257 -56.80 13.05 -4.73
N ILE A 258 -56.59 14.32 -5.07
CA ILE A 258 -57.65 15.29 -5.33
C ILE A 258 -58.41 14.94 -6.62
N ASN A 259 -57.70 14.64 -7.71
CA ASN A 259 -58.33 14.32 -9.00
C ASN A 259 -59.16 13.03 -8.98
N VAL A 260 -58.69 11.98 -8.28
CA VAL A 260 -59.47 10.73 -8.13
C VAL A 260 -60.76 10.96 -7.33
N SER A 261 -60.75 11.90 -6.38
CA SER A 261 -61.95 12.22 -5.57
C SER A 261 -63.00 13.02 -6.36
N SER A 262 -62.62 13.73 -7.41
CA SER A 262 -63.56 14.45 -8.29
C SER A 262 -64.26 13.56 -9.30
N GLU A 263 -63.60 12.52 -9.84
CA GLU A 263 -64.23 11.60 -10.80
C GLU A 263 -65.28 10.69 -10.16
N SER A 264 -65.16 10.37 -8.86
CA SER A 264 -66.11 9.51 -8.15
C SER A 264 -67.48 10.18 -7.85
N LYS A 265 -67.65 11.48 -8.12
CA LYS A 265 -68.88 12.23 -7.79
C LYS A 265 -69.75 12.61 -9.02
N THR A 266 -69.36 12.15 -10.20
CA THR A 266 -70.11 12.26 -11.46
C THR A 266 -70.61 10.89 -11.87
#